data_AF-A0A2H0WYB4-F1
#
_entry.id   AF-A0A2H0WYB4-F1
#
_cell.length_a   1.000
_cell.length_b   1.000
_cell.length_c   1.000
_cell.angle_alpha   90.00
_cell.angle_beta   90.00
_cell.angle_gamma   90.00
#
_symmetry.space_group_name_H-M   'P 1'
#
loop_
_entity.id
_entity.type
_entity.pdbx_description
1 polymer ?
#
loop_
_entity_poly.entity_id
_entity_poly.type
_entity_poly.pdbx_seq_one_letter_code
_entity_poly.pdbx_strand_id
1 'polypeptide(L)'
;MIKDNSVYLKHILESIIHIEQFLEEIDHSEVIGEAANQLNKTFLTQHPDIPWENIIGMRHKLIHDYFEVKMELVWDTCTIDLPRLKPQLESLIQ
;
A
#
# COMPACT_ATOMS: atom_id res chain seq x y z
N MET A 1 -29.59 -18.11 -19.81
CA MET A 1 -28.32 -18.62 -19.27
C MET A 1 -28.09 -17.92 -17.93
N ILE A 2 -28.00 -18.67 -16.82
CA ILE A 2 -27.76 -18.06 -15.51
C ILE A 2 -26.33 -17.52 -15.50
N LYS A 3 -26.15 -16.29 -15.03
CA LYS A 3 -24.82 -15.66 -14.93
C LYS A 3 -24.05 -16.36 -13.81
N ASP A 4 -22.91 -16.95 -14.14
CA ASP A 4 -22.01 -17.50 -13.13
C ASP A 4 -21.32 -16.34 -12.39
N ASN A 5 -21.75 -16.12 -11.15
CA ASN A 5 -21.22 -15.04 -10.31
C ASN A 5 -19.84 -15.40 -9.72
N SER A 6 -19.43 -16.68 -9.74
CA SER A 6 -18.19 -17.14 -9.13
C SER A 6 -16.95 -16.48 -9.77
N VAL A 7 -16.98 -16.25 -11.08
CA VAL A 7 -15.91 -15.56 -11.81
C VAL A 7 -15.71 -14.13 -11.30
N TYR A 8 -16.79 -13.40 -11.06
CA TYR A 8 -16.73 -12.02 -10.57
C TYR A 8 -16.31 -11.97 -9.11
N LEU A 9 -16.79 -12.89 -8.27
CA LEU A 9 -16.37 -12.98 -6.87
C LEU A 9 -14.87 -13.28 -6.75
N LYS A 10 -14.32 -14.16 -7.60
CA LYS A 10 -12.87 -14.42 -7.67
C LYS A 10 -12.08 -13.17 -8.06
N HIS A 11 -12.51 -12.44 -9.09
CA HIS A 11 -11.84 -11.19 -9.48
C HIS A 11 -11.87 -10.13 -8.36
N ILE A 12 -12.97 -10.04 -7.60
CA ILE A 12 -13.05 -9.13 -6.45
C ILE A 12 -12.04 -9.54 -5.38
N LEU A 13 -11.97 -10.84 -5.04
CA LEU A 13 -11.01 -11.35 -4.07
C LEU A 13 -9.55 -11.13 -4.51
N GLU A 14 -9.22 -11.39 -5.76
CA GLU A 14 -7.90 -11.09 -6.34
C GLU A 14 -7.56 -9.60 -6.24
N SER A 15 -8.54 -8.73 -6.47
CA SER A 15 -8.34 -7.28 -6.33
C SER A 15 -8.09 -6.87 -4.88
N ILE A 16 -8.79 -7.47 -3.92
CA ILE A 16 -8.54 -7.24 -2.48
C ILE A 16 -7.11 -7.65 -2.12
N ILE A 17 -6.62 -8.79 -2.62
CA ILE A 17 -5.24 -9.25 -2.38
C ILE A 17 -4.21 -8.25 -2.93
N HIS A 18 -4.41 -7.73 -4.15
CA HIS A 18 -3.51 -6.73 -4.70
C HIS A 18 -3.51 -5.42 -3.89
N ILE A 19 -4.66 -5.02 -3.36
CA ILE A 19 -4.75 -3.84 -2.47
C ILE A 19 -3.98 -4.09 -1.18
N GLU A 20 -4.15 -5.26 -0.55
CA GLU A 20 -3.40 -5.64 0.65
C GLU A 20 -1.88 -5.60 0.42
N GLN A 21 -1.40 -6.16 -0.70
CA GLN A 21 0.02 -6.13 -1.09
C GLN A 21 0.53 -4.70 -1.30
N PHE A 22 -0.26 -3.84 -1.94
CA PHE A 22 0.11 -2.44 -2.14
C PHE A 22 0.24 -1.68 -0.81
N LEU A 23 -0.61 -1.96 0.18
CA LEU A 23 -0.48 -1.36 1.52
C LEU A 23 0.81 -1.79 2.22
N GLU A 24 1.20 -3.06 2.10
CA GLU A 24 2.48 -3.56 2.62
C GLU A 24 3.68 -2.85 1.96
N GLU A 25 3.63 -2.65 0.64
CA GLU A 25 4.67 -1.89 -0.08
C GLU A 25 4.77 -0.44 0.40
N ILE A 26 3.65 0.20 0.72
CA ILE A 26 3.63 1.55 1.30
C ILE A 26 4.38 1.57 2.64
N ASP A 27 4.05 0.66 3.56
CA ASP A 27 4.69 0.58 4.89
C ASP A 27 6.21 0.37 4.76
N HIS A 28 6.64 -0.55 3.89
CA HIS A 28 8.06 -0.78 3.64
C HIS A 28 8.79 0.44 3.08
N SER A 29 8.14 1.24 2.24
CA SER A 29 8.74 2.46 1.70
C SER A 29 8.96 3.53 2.78
N GLU A 30 8.06 3.64 3.77
CA GLU A 30 8.23 4.52 4.92
C GLU A 30 9.40 4.07 5.79
N VAL A 31 9.49 2.75 6.05
CA VAL A 31 10.59 2.15 6.83
C VAL A 31 11.94 2.43 6.18
N ILE A 32 12.06 2.28 4.86
CA ILE A 32 13.30 2.56 4.11
C ILE A 32 13.69 4.04 4.24
N GLY A 33 12.72 4.95 4.06
CA GLY A 33 12.96 6.39 4.16
C GLY A 33 13.38 6.82 5.57
N GLU A 34 12.73 6.27 6.60
CA GLU A 34 13.08 6.53 7.99
C GLU A 34 14.46 5.96 8.34
N ALA A 35 14.76 4.73 7.94
CA ALA A 35 16.07 4.13 8.17
C ALA A 35 17.20 4.94 7.49
N ALA A 36 16.97 5.42 6.27
CA ALA A 36 17.93 6.27 5.56
C ALA A 36 18.14 7.62 6.28
N ASN A 37 17.09 8.19 6.89
CA ASN A 37 17.15 9.45 7.64
C ASN A 37 17.95 9.34 8.95
N GLN A 38 18.10 8.13 9.50
CA GLN A 38 18.88 7.88 10.71
C GLN A 38 20.40 7.73 10.43
N LEU A 39 20.80 7.61 9.15
CA LEU A 39 22.22 7.56 8.78
C LEU A 39 22.91 8.90 9.08
N ASN A 40 24.13 8.84 9.62
CA ASN A 40 24.87 10.04 9.93
C ASN A 40 25.36 10.76 8.66
N LYS A 41 25.54 12.08 8.75
CA LYS A 41 25.96 12.92 7.61
C LYS A 41 27.27 12.46 6.98
N THR A 42 28.24 11.99 7.77
CA THR A 42 29.53 11.51 7.26
C THR A 42 29.34 10.34 6.29
N PHE A 43 28.50 9.36 6.66
CA PHE A 43 28.17 8.23 5.79
C PHE A 43 27.51 8.69 4.48
N LEU A 44 26.52 9.58 4.57
CA LEU A 44 25.85 10.12 3.38
C LEU A 44 26.84 10.82 2.44
N THR A 45 27.76 11.63 2.98
CA THR A 45 28.78 12.32 2.19
C THR A 45 29.84 11.39 1.57
N GLN A 46 30.06 10.21 2.15
CA GLN A 46 30.98 9.21 1.61
C GLN A 46 30.38 8.41 0.46
N HIS A 47 29.05 8.42 0.31
CA HIS A 47 28.32 7.68 -0.71
C HIS A 47 27.41 8.61 -1.56
N PRO A 48 27.97 9.61 -2.25
CA PRO A 48 27.19 10.62 -2.98
C PRO A 48 26.52 10.08 -4.26
N ASP A 49 26.88 8.87 -4.70
CA ASP A 49 26.30 8.16 -5.84
C ASP A 49 24.88 7.63 -5.55
N ILE A 50 24.54 7.47 -4.27
CA ILE A 50 23.22 7.02 -3.83
C ILE A 50 22.31 8.26 -3.64
N PRO A 51 21.08 8.26 -4.18
CA PRO A 51 20.19 9.42 -4.09
C PRO A 51 19.49 9.51 -2.73
N TRP A 52 20.26 9.73 -1.66
CA TRP A 52 19.77 9.71 -0.27
C TRP A 52 18.58 10.63 -0.03
N GLU A 53 18.57 11.83 -0.61
CA GLU A 53 17.46 12.78 -0.48
C GLU A 53 16.15 12.20 -1.03
N ASN A 54 16.22 11.49 -2.16
CA ASN A 54 15.03 10.85 -2.75
C ASN A 54 14.55 9.68 -1.89
N ILE A 55 15.47 8.89 -1.34
CA ILE A 55 15.16 7.74 -0.47
C ILE A 55 14.52 8.22 0.84
N ILE A 56 15.11 9.22 1.49
CA ILE A 56 14.54 9.85 2.70
C ILE A 56 13.16 10.43 2.39
N GLY A 57 12.99 11.02 1.21
CA GLY A 57 11.71 11.57 0.74
C GLY A 57 10.62 10.53 0.47
N MET A 58 10.95 9.23 0.37
CA MET A 58 9.96 8.17 0.13
C MET A 58 8.88 8.11 1.21
N ARG A 59 9.23 8.45 2.46
CA ARG A 59 8.30 8.52 3.60
C ARG A 59 7.13 9.50 3.41
N HIS A 60 7.24 10.45 2.47
CA HIS A 60 6.21 11.46 2.23
C HIS A 60 5.46 11.25 0.90
N LYS A 61 5.96 10.41 -0.02
CA LYS A 61 5.56 10.48 -1.43
C LYS A 61 4.24 9.79 -1.76
N LEU A 62 3.78 8.84 -0.95
CA LEU A 62 2.59 8.05 -1.26
C LEU A 62 1.27 8.70 -0.84
N ILE A 63 1.35 9.74 0.00
CA ILE A 63 0.17 10.40 0.58
C ILE A 63 -0.12 11.75 -0.09
N HIS A 64 0.89 12.44 -0.65
CA HIS A 64 0.74 13.84 -1.03
C HIS A 64 0.15 14.10 -2.43
N ASP A 65 0.17 13.17 -3.38
CA ASP A 65 -0.35 13.43 -4.74
C ASP A 65 -1.87 13.22 -4.89
N TYR A 66 -2.57 12.82 -3.83
CA TYR A 66 -4.01 12.57 -3.83
C TYR A 66 -4.82 13.72 -3.20
N PHE A 67 -4.47 14.98 -3.49
CA PHE A 67 -5.07 16.18 -2.88
C PHE A 67 -6.61 16.26 -2.94
N GLU A 68 -7.27 15.55 -3.87
CA GLU A 68 -8.74 15.52 -4.00
C GLU A 68 -9.40 14.30 -3.34
N VAL A 69 -8.62 13.27 -2.99
CA VAL A 69 -9.14 12.05 -2.37
C VAL A 69 -9.06 12.18 -0.85
N LYS A 70 -10.16 11.85 -0.17
CA LYS A 70 -10.16 11.74 1.29
C LYS A 70 -9.33 10.51 1.68
N MET A 71 -8.03 10.71 1.88
CA MET A 71 -7.09 9.61 2.16
C MET A 71 -7.46 8.83 3.41
N GLU A 72 -8.04 9.49 4.41
CA GLU A 72 -8.61 8.83 5.61
C GLU A 72 -9.69 7.81 5.23
N LEU A 73 -10.60 8.16 4.31
CA LEU A 73 -11.64 7.24 3.84
C LEU A 73 -11.05 6.07 3.07
N VAL A 74 -10.05 6.32 2.23
CA VAL A 74 -9.36 5.25 1.49
C VAL A 74 -8.64 4.30 2.45
N TRP A 75 -7.94 4.86 3.43
CA TRP A 75 -7.24 4.10 4.46
C TRP A 75 -8.20 3.24 5.27
N ASP A 76 -9.31 3.79 5.74
CA ASP A 76 -10.34 3.05 6.47
C ASP A 76 -10.97 1.96 5.61
N THR A 77 -11.28 2.26 4.35
CA THR A 77 -11.78 1.25 3.41
C THR A 77 -10.79 0.11 3.26
N CYS A 78 -9.51 0.41 3.07
CA CYS A 78 -8.47 -0.60 2.84
C CYS A 78 -8.13 -1.42 4.10
N THR A 79 -8.12 -0.79 5.28
CA THR A 79 -7.65 -1.42 6.53
C THR A 79 -8.77 -1.93 7.43
N ILE A 80 -10.01 -1.50 7.22
CA ILE A 80 -11.17 -1.87 8.05
C ILE A 80 -12.24 -2.56 7.21
N ASP A 81 -12.68 -1.95 6.11
CA ASP A 81 -13.83 -2.47 5.36
C ASP A 81 -13.46 -3.70 4.50
N LEU A 82 -12.36 -3.65 3.76
CA LEU A 82 -11.91 -4.77 2.92
C LEU A 82 -11.59 -6.05 3.74
N PRO A 83 -10.87 -5.98 4.88
CA PRO A 83 -10.66 -7.15 5.73
C PRO A 83 -11.95 -7.75 6.29
N ARG A 84 -13.01 -6.94 6.50
CA ARG A 84 -14.34 -7.43 6.91
C ARG A 84 -15.13 -8.03 5.75
N LEU A 85 -14.95 -7.52 4.54
CA LEU A 85 -15.66 -7.96 3.34
C LEU A 85 -15.12 -9.27 2.78
N LYS A 86 -13.78 -9.41 2.73
CA LYS A 86 -13.08 -10.58 2.16
C LYS A 86 -13.62 -11.94 2.66
N PRO A 87 -13.73 -12.23 3.98
CA PRO A 87 -14.22 -13.52 4.45
C PRO A 87 -15.70 -13.77 4.10
N GLN A 88 -16.51 -12.70 3.99
CA GLN A 88 -17.91 -12.83 3.55
C GLN A 88 -17.97 -13.30 2.09
N LEU A 89 -17.13 -12.72 1.22
CA LEU A 89 -17.07 -13.12 -0.19
C LEU A 89 -16.47 -14.52 -0.36
N GLU A 90 -15.45 -14.88 0.40
CA GLU A 90 -14.87 -16.24 0.40
C GLU A 90 -15.93 -17.31 0.74
N SER A 91 -16.82 -17.02 1.69
CA SER A 91 -17.91 -17.94 2.07
C SER A 91 -18.91 -18.24 0.93
N LEU A 92 -19.00 -17.37 -0.07
CA LEU A 92 -19.95 -17.50 -1.19
C LEU A 92 -19.42 -18.37 -2.33
N ILE A 93 -18.15 -18.76 -2.29
CA ILE A 93 -17.45 -19.54 -3.33
C ILE A 93 -17.18 -20.99 -2.88
N GLN A 94 -17.54 -21.34 -1.62
CA GLN A 94 -17.43 -22.70 -1.11
C GLN A 94 -18.34 -23.70 -1.83
#